data_AF-A0A9E3AZE1-F1
#
_entry.id   AF-A0A9E3AZE1-F1
#
_cell.length_a   1.000
_cell.length_b   1.000
_cell.length_c   1.000
_cell.angle_alpha   90.00
_cell.angle_beta   90.00
_cell.angle_gamma   90.00
#
_symmetry.space_group_name_H-M   'P 1'
#
loop_
_entity.id
_entity.type
_entity.pdbx_description
1 polymer ?
#
loop_
_entity_poly.entity_id
_entity_poly.type
_entity_poly.pdbx_seq_one_letter_code
_entity_poly.pdbx_strand_id
1 'polypeptide(L)' 'MSEPAVPPLFGVHGSLILPRVEILSYNIELKDEDGGFLGDRASKKALAAIFDRARKTVAKGGQDPFGD' A
#
# COMPACT_ATOMS: atom_id res chain seq x y z
N MET A 1 -22.62 24.39 18.37
CA MET A 1 -22.08 24.67 17.03
C MET A 1 -20.95 23.69 16.82
N SER A 2 -21.19 22.63 16.04
CA SER A 2 -20.17 21.61 15.77
C SER A 2 -19.16 22.18 14.77
N GLU A 3 -17.89 22.13 15.11
CA GLU A 3 -16.79 22.51 14.23
C GLU A 3 -16.82 21.63 12.97
N PRO A 4 -16.71 22.19 11.74
CA PRO A 4 -16.67 21.37 10.55
C PRO A 4 -15.38 20.54 10.56
N ALA A 5 -15.51 19.22 10.53
CA ALA A 5 -14.37 18.31 10.47
C ALA A 5 -13.54 18.65 9.23
N VAL A 6 -12.28 19.05 9.43
CA VAL A 6 -11.33 19.30 8.36
C VAL A 6 -11.14 17.98 7.62
N PRO A 7 -11.46 17.88 6.31
CA PRO A 7 -11.23 16.66 5.57
C PRO A 7 -9.73 16.37 5.59
N PRO A 8 -9.33 15.12 5.83
CA PRO A 8 -7.92 14.79 5.98
C PRO A 8 -7.16 15.11 4.69
N LEU A 9 -5.96 15.68 4.84
CA LEU A 9 -5.13 16.20 3.74
C LEU A 9 -4.78 15.12 2.69
N PHE A 10 -4.78 13.88 3.14
CA PHE A 10 -4.75 12.65 2.37
C PHE A 10 -6.06 11.96 2.71
N GLY A 11 -6.80 11.43 1.73
CA GLY A 11 -8.14 10.86 1.97
C GLY A 11 -8.22 9.93 3.18
N VAL A 12 -9.43 9.67 3.68
CA VAL A 12 -9.64 8.72 4.80
C VAL A 12 -8.97 7.38 4.52
N HIS A 13 -8.60 6.64 5.57
CA HIS A 13 -8.04 5.29 5.42
C HIS A 13 -8.93 4.45 4.49
N GLY A 14 -8.33 3.85 3.46
CA GLY A 14 -9.05 3.10 2.43
C GLY A 14 -9.63 3.94 1.29
N SER A 15 -9.25 5.22 1.15
CA SER A 15 -9.72 6.04 0.02
C SER A 15 -9.28 5.46 -1.32
N LEU A 16 -10.21 5.43 -2.28
CA LEU A 16 -9.95 5.05 -3.66
C LEU A 16 -9.27 6.19 -4.45
N ILE A 17 -9.33 7.43 -3.96
CA ILE A 17 -8.76 8.60 -4.62
C ILE A 17 -7.58 9.10 -3.80
N LEU A 18 -6.38 8.87 -4.30
CA LEU A 18 -5.12 9.34 -3.72
C LEU A 18 -4.59 10.54 -4.52
N PRO A 19 -3.69 11.37 -3.96
CA PRO A 19 -3.23 12.61 -4.61
C PRO A 19 -2.65 12.47 -6.03
N ARG A 20 -2.29 11.25 -6.45
CA ARG A 20 -1.71 10.97 -7.78
C ARG A 20 -2.34 9.81 -8.52
N VAL A 21 -3.20 9.01 -7.87
CA VAL A 21 -3.73 7.78 -8.45
C VAL A 21 -5.18 7.56 -8.03
N GLU A 22 -5.95 6.97 -8.92
CA GLU A 22 -7.30 6.46 -8.65
C GLU A 22 -7.26 4.93 -8.63
N ILE A 23 -7.78 4.34 -7.57
CA ILE A 23 -7.88 2.90 -7.36
C ILE A 23 -9.23 2.45 -7.88
N LEU A 24 -9.27 1.92 -9.11
CA LEU A 24 -10.50 1.40 -9.73
C LEU A 24 -10.91 0.03 -9.17
N SER A 25 -9.93 -0.76 -8.74
CA SER A 25 -10.15 -2.06 -8.12
C SER A 25 -8.94 -2.41 -7.26
N TYR A 26 -9.19 -3.11 -6.16
CA TYR A 26 -8.18 -3.80 -5.38
C TYR A 26 -8.48 -5.30 -5.44
N ASN A 27 -7.44 -6.14 -5.46
CA ASN A 27 -7.56 -7.61 -5.60
C ASN A 27 -8.22 -8.08 -6.92
N ILE A 28 -7.62 -7.74 -8.07
CA ILE A 28 -8.07 -8.29 -9.36
C ILE A 28 -7.63 -9.75 -9.48
N GLU A 29 -8.59 -10.65 -9.45
CA GLU A 29 -8.44 -12.10 -9.59
C GLU A 29 -8.21 -12.53 -11.05
N LEU A 30 -7.13 -12.05 -11.66
CA LEU A 30 -6.71 -12.50 -12.99
C LEU A 30 -6.22 -13.95 -12.90
N LYS A 31 -6.85 -14.85 -13.66
CA LYS A 31 -6.45 -16.25 -13.75
C LYS A 31 -5.59 -16.49 -14.99
N ASP A 32 -4.62 -17.39 -14.91
CA ASP A 32 -3.87 -17.86 -16.07
C ASP A 32 -4.57 -19.04 -16.76
N GLU A 33 -3.97 -19.52 -17.85
CA GLU A 33 -4.52 -20.62 -18.68
C GLU A 33 -4.66 -21.93 -17.90
N ASP A 34 -3.88 -22.11 -16.84
CA ASP A 34 -3.92 -23.27 -15.95
C ASP A 34 -4.96 -23.11 -14.83
N GLY A 35 -5.66 -21.98 -14.77
CA GLY A 35 -6.68 -21.67 -13.77
C GLY A 35 -6.14 -21.16 -12.43
N GLY A 36 -4.82 -20.94 -12.32
CA GLY A 36 -4.17 -20.34 -11.15
C GLY A 36 -4.26 -18.81 -11.17
N PHE A 37 -4.05 -18.14 -10.03
CA PHE A 37 -4.04 -16.67 -10.00
C PHE A 37 -2.72 -16.12 -10.54
N LEU A 38 -2.79 -15.19 -11.49
CA LEU A 38 -1.62 -14.52 -12.06
C LEU A 38 -0.81 -13.78 -10.98
N GLY A 39 -1.49 -13.30 -9.94
CA GLY A 39 -0.87 -12.67 -8.77
C GLY A 39 0.08 -13.59 -7.99
N ASP A 40 -0.14 -14.91 -8.00
CA ASP A 40 0.73 -15.87 -7.29
C ASP A 40 2.12 -15.97 -7.94
N ARG A 41 2.21 -15.64 -9.23
CA ARG A 41 3.47 -15.59 -9.99
C ARG A 41 4.21 -14.26 -9.79
N ALA A 42 3.55 -13.27 -9.19
CA ALA A 42 4.18 -11.97 -8.93
C ALA A 42 5.34 -12.14 -7.94
N SER A 43 6.53 -11.71 -8.36
CA SER A 43 7.70 -11.74 -7.50
C SER A 43 7.54 -10.79 -6.31
N LYS A 44 7.39 -11.36 -5.10
CA LYS A 44 7.35 -10.60 -3.83
C LYS A 44 8.61 -9.76 -3.58
N LYS A 45 9.69 -9.96 -4.36
CA LYS A 45 10.99 -9.30 -4.19
C LYS A 45 10.93 -7.77 -4.32
N ALA A 46 10.13 -7.25 -5.25
CA ALA A 46 10.05 -5.81 -5.48
C ALA A 46 9.46 -5.08 -4.26
N LEU A 47 8.37 -5.62 -3.71
CA LEU A 47 7.72 -5.08 -2.51
C LEU A 47 8.65 -5.20 -1.29
N ALA A 48 9.27 -6.37 -1.09
CA ALA A 48 10.23 -6.57 0.01
C ALA A 48 11.40 -5.58 -0.06
N ALA A 49 11.95 -5.33 -1.26
CA ALA A 49 13.03 -4.37 -1.46
C ALA A 49 12.63 -2.92 -1.15
N ILE A 50 11.36 -2.55 -1.39
CA ILE A 50 10.82 -1.25 -1.00
C ILE A 50 10.80 -1.13 0.53
N PHE A 51 10.28 -2.14 1.24
CA PHE A 51 10.25 -2.14 2.70
C PHE A 51 11.65 -2.11 3.31
N ASP A 52 12.59 -2.89 2.79
CA ASP A 52 13.98 -2.89 3.26
C ASP A 52 14.64 -1.52 3.09
N ARG A 53 14.37 -0.83 1.97
CA ARG A 53 14.88 0.52 1.73
C ARG A 53 14.27 1.53 2.70
N ALA A 54 12.96 1.43 2.95
CA ALA A 54 12.28 2.27 3.92
C ALA A 54 12.85 2.06 5.32
N ARG A 55 12.95 0.80 5.79
CA ARG A 55 13.57 0.42 7.07
C ARG A 55 14.99 0.98 7.22
N LYS A 56 15.84 0.82 6.21
CA LYS A 56 17.21 1.39 6.21
C LYS A 56 17.23 2.91 6.36
N THR A 57 16.22 3.61 5.83
CA THR A 57 16.14 5.07 5.88
C THR A 57 15.82 5.56 7.30
N VAL A 58 15.00 4.83 8.06
CA VAL A 58 14.63 5.18 9.44
C VAL A 58 15.44 4.45 10.52
N ALA A 59 16.25 3.46 10.15
CA ALA A 59 17.09 2.66 11.06
C ALA A 59 18.06 3.48 11.92
N LYS A 60 18.37 4.73 11.54
CA LYS A 60 19.22 5.62 12.34
C LYS A 60 18.51 6.28 13.53
N GLY A 61 17.18 6.19 13.65
CA GLY A 61 16.39 7.03 14.56
C GLY A 61 15.40 6.33 15.50
N GLY A 62 15.19 5.02 15.42
CA GLY A 62 14.21 4.37 16.30
C GLY A 62 13.74 2.99 15.86
N GLN A 63 12.62 2.58 16.46
CA GLN A 63 11.94 1.30 16.25
C GLN A 63 11.40 1.16 14.81
N ASP A 64 11.31 -0.07 14.28
CA ASP A 64 10.82 -0.32 12.92
C ASP A 64 9.45 0.36 12.71
N PRO A 65 9.29 1.25 11.71
CA PRO A 65 8.01 1.91 11.43
C PRO A 65 6.88 0.92 11.05
N PHE A 66 7.23 -0.32 10.71
CA PHE A 66 6.29 -1.37 10.33
C PHE A 66 6.07 -2.41 11.45
N GLY A 67 6.73 -2.25 12.61
CA GLY A 67 6.72 -3.26 13.68
C GLY A 67 7.70 -4.41 13.42
N ASP A 68 7.74 -5.37 14.36
CA ASP A 68 8.52 -6.61 14.25
C ASP A 68 7.90 -7.60 13.25
#